data_AF-A0A5J5C432-F1
#
_entry.id   AF-A0A5J5C432-F1
#
_cell.length_a   1.000
_cell.length_b   1.000
_cell.length_c   1.000
_cell.angle_alpha   90.00
_cell.angle_beta   90.00
_cell.angle_gamma   90.00
#
_symmetry.space_group_name_H-M   'P 1'
#
loop_
_entity.id
_entity.type
_entity.pdbx_description
1 polymer ?
#
loop_
_entity_poly.entity_id
_entity_poly.type
_entity_poly.pdbx_seq_one_letter_code
_entity_poly.pdbx_strand_id
1 'polypeptide(L)'
;MNMRQALLDVYTIEREVGKLDGIKVGLVGDLANGRTVRSLAYLLSKCHDVKIYFVSLEVVKMKDDIKECLTSKGVEWAESDDLMEVTSHMA
;
A
#
# COMPACT_ATOMS: atom_id res chain seq x y z
N MET A 1 -15.69 -6.17 8.51
CA MET A 1 -14.98 -6.53 7.26
C MET A 1 -14.70 -8.02 7.34
N ASN A 2 -15.36 -8.82 6.49
CA ASN A 2 -15.28 -10.28 6.59
C ASN A 2 -14.14 -10.79 5.70
N MET A 3 -13.38 -11.74 6.24
CA MET A 3 -12.14 -12.34 5.72
C MET A 3 -12.17 -12.78 4.24
N ARG A 4 -13.36 -12.97 3.65
CA ARG A 4 -13.57 -13.36 2.25
C ARG A 4 -13.33 -12.24 1.23
N GLN A 5 -13.59 -10.98 1.58
CA GLN A 5 -13.38 -9.87 0.62
C GLN A 5 -11.89 -9.53 0.46
N ALA A 6 -11.11 -9.60 1.54
CA ALA A 6 -9.67 -9.37 1.46
C ALA A 6 -8.95 -10.39 0.56
N LEU A 7 -9.43 -11.64 0.53
CA LEU A 7 -8.87 -12.68 -0.36
C LEU A 7 -9.20 -12.41 -1.83
N LEU A 8 -10.39 -11.84 -2.10
CA LEU A 8 -10.85 -11.50 -3.45
C LEU A 8 -10.09 -10.28 -4.00
N ASP A 9 -9.78 -9.32 -3.14
CA ASP A 9 -8.99 -8.15 -3.50
C ASP A 9 -7.54 -8.56 -3.86
N VAL A 10 -6.93 -9.45 -3.07
CA VAL A 10 -5.60 -10.00 -3.36
C VAL A 10 -5.58 -10.82 -4.66
N TYR A 11 -6.59 -11.68 -4.87
CA TYR A 11 -6.70 -12.47 -6.09
C TYR A 11 -6.88 -11.58 -7.33
N THR A 12 -7.66 -10.50 -7.23
CA THR A 12 -7.83 -9.53 -8.33
C THR A 12 -6.53 -8.81 -8.66
N ILE A 13 -5.77 -8.39 -7.64
CA ILE A 13 -4.47 -7.73 -7.85
C ILE A 13 -3.47 -8.69 -8.51
N GLU A 14 -3.38 -9.94 -8.05
CA GLU A 14 -2.51 -10.96 -8.66
C GLU A 14 -2.89 -11.22 -10.13
N ARG A 15 -4.19 -11.28 -10.44
CA ARG A 15 -4.69 -11.56 -11.79
C ARG A 15 -4.51 -10.39 -12.77
N GLU A 16 -4.62 -9.16 -12.31
CA GLU A 16 -4.51 -7.96 -13.17
C GLU A 16 -3.07 -7.48 -13.32
N VAL A 17 -2.22 -7.67 -12.30
CA VAL A 17 -0.81 -7.23 -12.31
C VAL A 17 0.13 -8.34 -12.78
N GLY A 18 -0.25 -9.61 -12.65
CA GLY A 18 0.47 -10.77 -13.18
C GLY A 18 1.80 -11.11 -12.46
N LYS A 19 2.28 -10.23 -11.58
CA LYS A 19 3.46 -10.40 -10.71
C LYS A 19 3.27 -9.62 -9.41
N LEU A 20 3.72 -10.18 -8.29
CA LEU A 20 3.68 -9.52 -6.97
C LEU A 20 5.05 -8.99 -6.52
N ASP A 21 6.11 -9.28 -7.26
CA ASP A 21 7.47 -8.84 -6.97
C ASP A 21 7.90 -7.73 -7.93
N GLY A 22 8.66 -6.75 -7.44
CA GLY A 22 9.15 -5.61 -8.24
C GLY A 22 8.10 -4.54 -8.55
N ILE A 23 7.01 -4.50 -7.77
CA ILE A 23 5.86 -3.62 -8.05
C ILE A 23 5.87 -2.36 -7.18
N LYS A 24 5.46 -1.25 -7.78
CA LYS A 24 5.16 0.00 -7.08
C LYS A 24 3.65 0.07 -6.82
N VAL A 25 3.23 0.28 -5.58
CA VAL A 25 1.82 0.32 -5.19
C VAL A 25 1.46 1.65 -4.56
N GLY A 26 0.46 2.33 -5.12
CA GLY A 26 -0.13 3.55 -4.58
C GLY A 26 -1.37 3.25 -3.73
N LEU A 27 -1.32 3.62 -2.45
CA LEU A 27 -2.41 3.49 -1.49
C LEU A 27 -3.00 4.88 -1.25
N VAL A 28 -4.20 5.12 -1.80
CA VAL A 28 -4.83 6.45 -1.85
C VAL A 28 -6.08 6.49 -0.96
N GLY A 29 -6.25 7.56 -0.17
CA GLY A 29 -7.50 7.85 0.55
C GLY A 29 -7.34 8.01 2.06
N ASP A 30 -8.31 7.51 2.84
CA ASP A 30 -8.27 7.55 4.31
C ASP A 30 -7.38 6.44 4.88
N LEU A 31 -6.11 6.75 5.10
CA LEU A 31 -5.10 5.81 5.60
C LEU A 31 -5.14 5.66 7.13
N ALA A 32 -5.68 6.66 7.83
CA ALA A 32 -5.82 6.66 9.27
C ALA A 32 -6.89 5.67 9.76
N ASN A 33 -8.02 5.58 9.05
CA ASN A 33 -9.17 4.73 9.41
C ASN A 33 -9.32 3.50 8.49
N GLY A 34 -8.65 3.50 7.33
CA GLY A 34 -8.71 2.44 6.33
C GLY A 34 -8.10 1.11 6.81
N ARG A 35 -8.89 0.30 7.53
CA ARG A 35 -8.49 -1.06 7.96
C ARG A 35 -8.05 -1.94 6.79
N THR A 36 -8.66 -1.76 5.62
CA THR A 36 -8.29 -2.46 4.38
C THR A 36 -6.89 -2.08 3.91
N VAL A 37 -6.58 -0.78 3.87
CA VAL A 37 -5.29 -0.26 3.37
C VAL A 37 -4.13 -0.70 4.26
N ARG A 38 -4.35 -0.75 5.58
CA ARG A 38 -3.36 -1.30 6.53
C ARG A 38 -3.09 -2.78 6.30
N SER A 39 -4.16 -3.56 6.10
CA SER A 39 -4.04 -4.99 5.86
C SER A 39 -3.29 -5.27 4.54
N LEU A 40 -3.57 -4.46 3.52
CA LEU A 40 -2.88 -4.53 2.23
C LEU A 40 -1.40 -4.14 2.37
N ALA A 41 -1.06 -3.04 3.03
CA ALA A 41 0.33 -2.64 3.29
C ALA A 41 1.11 -3.75 4.01
N TYR A 42 0.49 -4.40 4.99
CA TYR A 42 1.11 -5.53 5.70
C TYR A 42 1.31 -6.76 4.79
N LEU A 43 0.37 -7.07 3.90
CA LEU A 43 0.53 -8.17 2.95
C LEU A 43 1.65 -7.87 1.94
N LEU A 44 1.66 -6.66 1.38
CA LEU A 44 2.71 -6.20 0.46
C LEU A 44 4.10 -6.19 1.11
N SER A 45 4.17 -5.98 2.43
CA SER A 45 5.43 -6.09 3.17
C SER A 45 6.05 -7.48 3.21
N LYS A 46 5.35 -8.51 2.71
CA LYS A 46 5.86 -9.88 2.58
C LYS A 46 6.30 -10.21 1.15
N CYS A 47 6.02 -9.34 0.18
CA CYS A 47 6.44 -9.48 -1.21
C CYS A 47 7.87 -8.94 -1.39
N HIS A 48 8.55 -9.39 -2.43
CA HIS A 48 9.93 -9.00 -2.70
C HIS A 48 9.98 -7.75 -3.60
N ASP A 49 10.88 -6.82 -3.30
CA ASP A 49 11.12 -5.62 -4.13
C ASP A 49 9.85 -4.76 -4.35
N VAL A 50 9.07 -4.54 -3.28
CA VAL A 50 7.86 -3.71 -3.33
C VAL A 50 8.13 -2.31 -2.79
N LYS A 51 7.64 -1.30 -3.51
CA LYS A 51 7.64 0.10 -3.07
C LYS A 51 6.22 0.62 -2.86
N ILE A 52 5.95 1.16 -1.69
CA ILE A 52 4.61 1.62 -1.29
C ILE A 52 4.55 3.15 -1.26
N TYR A 53 3.59 3.74 -1.95
CA TYR A 53 3.31 5.18 -1.90
C TYR A 53 2.00 5.41 -1.16
N PHE A 54 2.03 6.16 -0.07
CA PHE A 54 0.85 6.58 0.69
C PHE A 54 0.40 7.94 0.20
N VAL A 55 -0.77 8.01 -0.43
CA VAL A 55 -1.37 9.25 -0.93
C VAL A 55 -2.58 9.62 -0.09
N SER A 56 -2.47 10.66 0.72
CA SER A 56 -3.54 11.05 1.64
C SER A 56 -3.45 12.51 2.06
N LEU A 57 -4.59 13.07 2.45
CA LEU A 57 -4.61 14.36 3.13
C LEU A 57 -3.97 14.25 4.52
N GLU A 58 -3.42 15.36 5.01
CA GLU A 58 -2.74 15.47 6.31
C GLU A 58 -3.56 14.89 7.47
N VAL A 59 -4.88 15.12 7.45
CA VAL A 59 -5.81 14.68 8.50
C VAL A 59 -6.05 13.17 8.54
N VAL A 60 -5.69 12.43 7.49
CA VAL A 60 -5.96 10.99 7.36
C VAL A 60 -4.71 10.20 6.93
N LYS A 61 -3.52 10.65 7.36
CA LYS A 61 -2.22 9.99 7.10
C LYS A 61 -2.11 8.59 7.69
N MET A 62 -1.24 7.77 7.10
CA MET A 62 -0.93 6.44 7.63
C MET A 62 -0.28 6.59 9.01
N LYS A 63 -0.66 5.73 9.95
CA LYS A 63 -0.08 5.75 11.30
C LYS A 63 1.31 5.10 11.32
N ASP A 64 2.12 5.54 12.27
CA ASP A 64 3.54 5.20 12.35
C ASP A 64 3.81 3.71 12.59
N ASP A 65 2.93 2.98 13.29
CA ASP A 65 3.08 1.54 13.51
C ASP A 65 3.15 0.74 12.20
N ILE A 66 2.48 1.18 11.14
CA ILE A 66 2.60 0.56 9.81
C ILE A 66 3.91 0.97 9.15
N LYS A 67 4.31 2.25 9.24
CA LYS A 67 5.55 2.77 8.65
C LYS A 67 6.77 2.09 9.28
N GLU A 68 6.78 1.91 10.59
CA GLU A 68 7.79 1.18 11.35
C GLU A 68 7.81 -0.30 10.95
N CYS A 69 6.64 -0.92 10.77
CA CYS A 69 6.54 -2.30 10.30
C CYS A 69 7.14 -2.47 8.89
N LEU A 70 6.90 -1.52 7.97
CA LEU A 70 7.50 -1.54 6.64
C LEU A 70 9.01 -1.33 6.70
N THR A 71 9.45 -0.33 7.48
CA THR A 71 10.87 0.00 7.64
C THR A 71 11.67 -1.15 8.26
N SER A 72 11.13 -1.80 9.29
CA SER A 72 11.77 -2.95 9.94
C SER A 72 11.89 -4.18 9.04
N LYS A 73 11.06 -4.26 7.98
CA LYS A 73 11.11 -5.31 6.96
C LYS A 73 11.91 -4.91 5.72
N GLY A 74 12.48 -3.70 5.69
CA GLY A 74 13.25 -3.20 4.55
C GLY A 74 12.40 -2.88 3.31
N VAL A 75 11.10 -2.63 3.49
CA VAL A 75 10.20 -2.26 2.40
C VAL A 75 10.34 -0.76 2.13
N GLU A 76 10.57 -0.38 0.87
CA GLU A 76 10.61 1.05 0.50
C GLU A 76 9.21 1.66 0.57
N TRP A 77 9.10 2.84 1.17
CA TRP A 77 7.85 3.58 1.19
C TRP A 77 8.06 5.09 1.13
N ALA A 78 7.03 5.81 0.67
CA ALA A 78 6.97 7.27 0.60
C ALA A 78 5.55 7.78 0.91
N GLU A 79 5.45 9.02 1.34
CA GLU A 79 4.18 9.74 1.53
C GLU A 79 4.09 10.90 0.54
N SER A 80 2.89 11.15 0.02
CA SER A 80 2.56 12.34 -0.77
C SER A 80 1.11 12.74 -0.49
N ASP A 81 0.78 14.01 -0.67
CA ASP A 81 -0.58 14.53 -0.66
C ASP A 81 -1.14 14.73 -2.08
N ASP A 82 -0.31 14.54 -3.12
CA ASP A 82 -0.66 14.71 -4.52
C ASP A 82 -0.64 13.36 -5.27
N LEU A 83 -1.82 12.98 -5.78
CA LEU A 83 -1.96 11.75 -6.57
C LEU A 83 -1.18 11.81 -7.89
N MET A 84 -1.15 12.98 -8.55
CA MET A 84 -0.46 13.15 -9.82
C MET A 84 1.06 12.98 -9.67
N GLU A 85 1.62 13.51 -8.58
CA GLU A 85 3.05 13.34 -8.25
C GLU A 85 3.40 11.85 -8.20
N VAL A 86 2.63 11.05 -7.46
CA VAL A 86 2.87 9.61 -7.34
C VAL A 86 2.69 8.89 -8.67
N THR A 87 1.67 9.21 -9.46
CA THR A 87 1.49 8.55 -10.77
C THR A 87 2.67 8.78 -11.72
N SER A 88 3.36 9.92 -11.64
CA SER A 88 4.57 10.17 -12.43
C SER A 88 5.75 9.28 -12.02
N HIS A 89 5.79 8.77 -10.79
CA HIS A 89 6.83 7.88 -10.28
C HIS A 89 6.54 6.39 -10.53
N MET A 90 5.34 6.06 -11.00
CA MET A 90 4.87 4.69 -11.24
C MET A 90 5.00 4.23 -12.70
N ALA A 91 5.34 5.13 -13.63
CA ALA A 91 5.61 4.83 -15.04
C ALA A 91 6.96 4.12 -15.27
#